data_AF-A0A411JV62-F1
#
_entry.id   AF-A0A411JV62-F1
#
_cell.length_a   1.000
_cell.length_b   1.000
_cell.length_c   1.000
_cell.angle_alpha   90.00
_cell.angle_beta   90.00
_cell.angle_gamma   90.00
#
_symmetry.space_group_name_H-M   'P 1'
#
loop_
_entity.id
_entity.type
_entity.pdbx_description
1 polymer ?
#
loop_
_entity_poly.entity_id
_entity_poly.type
_entity_poly.pdbx_seq_one_letter_code
_entity_poly.pdbx_strand_id
1 'polypeptide(L)'
;MKIKKKEGGSKLMAKNSCISVISQEEKEKTCGSVEFQIVLFSNKIQKLTSHLELHKKDYSCQRSLRKFLAKRQRLLAYLSKKNIVRYKELISQFNIRELETS
;
A
#
# COMPACT_ATOMS: atom_id res chain seq x y z
N MET A 1 -21.72 -15.26 24.72
CA MET A 1 -21.12 -14.98 23.39
C MET A 1 -20.25 -13.72 23.50
N LYS A 2 -18.93 -13.85 23.71
CA LYS A 2 -18.04 -12.69 23.94
C LYS A 2 -17.55 -12.14 22.61
N ILE A 3 -18.13 -11.03 22.18
CA ILE A 3 -17.68 -10.24 21.03
C ILE A 3 -16.37 -9.57 21.45
N LYS A 4 -15.22 -10.11 21.00
CA LYS A 4 -13.91 -9.50 21.24
C LYS A 4 -13.77 -8.26 20.36
N LYS A 5 -13.94 -7.08 20.96
CA LYS A 5 -13.44 -5.82 20.43
C LYS A 5 -11.93 -5.96 20.22
N LYS A 6 -11.46 -5.89 18.98
CA LYS A 6 -10.05 -5.60 18.70
C LYS A 6 -9.92 -4.10 18.55
N GLU A 7 -9.60 -3.45 19.66
CA GLU A 7 -9.20 -2.05 19.67
C GLU A 7 -7.84 -1.94 18.99
N GLY A 8 -7.76 -0.98 18.06
CA GLY A 8 -6.52 -0.62 17.39
C GLY A 8 -5.57 0.05 18.36
N GLY A 9 -4.33 -0.41 18.34
CA GLY A 9 -3.17 0.32 18.83
C GLY A 9 -2.30 0.66 17.64
N SER A 10 -2.40 1.90 17.18
CA SER A 10 -1.57 2.55 16.17
C SER A 10 -0.08 2.44 16.50
N LYS A 11 0.68 1.63 15.74
CA LYS A 11 2.14 1.75 15.74
C LYS A 11 2.54 2.74 14.65
N LEU A 12 2.65 3.99 15.08
CA LEU A 12 3.33 5.07 14.35
C LEU A 12 4.68 4.56 13.84
N MET A 13 4.87 4.58 12.53
CA MET A 13 6.20 4.62 11.93
C MET A 13 6.29 5.88 11.09
N ALA A 14 6.50 7.01 11.76
CA ALA A 14 7.24 8.10 11.17
C ALA A 14 8.72 7.68 11.14
N LYS A 15 9.10 6.92 10.12
CA LYS A 15 10.50 6.71 9.73
C LYS A 15 10.58 6.86 8.23
N ASN A 16 11.15 8.00 7.85
CA ASN A 16 11.80 8.24 6.56
C ASN A 16 10.84 8.29 5.35
N SER A 17 10.35 9.49 5.12
CA SER A 17 9.97 9.95 3.78
C SER A 17 11.11 9.63 2.81
N CYS A 18 10.86 8.67 1.93
CA CYS A 18 11.73 8.24 0.85
C CYS A 18 13.00 7.51 1.33
N ILE A 19 13.15 6.26 0.89
CA ILE A 19 14.42 5.52 0.81
C ILE A 19 14.93 4.98 2.15
N SER A 20 14.57 3.73 2.46
CA SER A 20 15.48 2.83 3.21
C SER A 20 15.52 1.40 2.66
N VAL A 21 14.85 1.12 1.53
CA VAL A 21 14.83 -0.24 0.93
C VAL A 21 15.51 -0.30 -0.44
N ILE A 22 15.88 0.82 -1.05
CA ILE A 22 16.53 0.80 -2.37
C ILE A 22 17.75 1.72 -2.31
N SER A 23 18.91 1.11 -2.10
CA SER A 23 20.22 1.71 -2.35
C SER A 23 20.19 2.44 -3.69
N GLN A 24 20.75 3.65 -3.73
CA GLN A 24 20.69 4.57 -4.87
C GLN A 24 21.22 4.01 -6.20
N GLU A 25 21.87 2.85 -6.19
CA GLU A 25 22.48 2.20 -7.37
C GLU A 25 21.49 1.41 -8.25
N GLU A 26 20.29 1.05 -7.75
CA GLU A 26 19.28 0.29 -8.51
C GLU A 26 18.10 1.16 -9.00
N LYS A 27 18.19 2.49 -8.88
CA LYS A 27 17.08 3.42 -9.17
C LYS A 27 16.64 3.43 -10.64
N GLU A 28 17.56 3.20 -11.57
CA GLU A 28 17.23 3.23 -13.01
C GLU A 28 16.43 2.00 -13.46
N LYS A 29 16.70 0.82 -12.89
CA LYS A 29 15.96 -0.42 -13.21
C LYS A 29 14.63 -0.53 -12.45
N THR A 30 14.48 0.19 -11.33
CA THR A 30 13.34 0.02 -10.41
C THR A 30 12.19 1.02 -10.60
N CYS A 31 12.40 2.15 -11.31
CA CYS A 31 11.38 3.19 -11.53
C CYS A 31 10.13 2.70 -12.28
N GLY A 32 10.24 1.61 -13.06
CA GLY A 32 9.13 0.97 -13.78
C GLY A 32 8.58 -0.31 -13.15
N SER A 33 9.23 -0.85 -12.12
CA SER A 33 8.87 -2.15 -11.56
C SER A 33 7.50 -2.11 -10.88
N VAL A 34 6.71 -3.16 -11.09
CA VAL A 34 5.37 -3.29 -10.49
C VAL A 34 5.42 -3.19 -8.96
N GLU A 35 6.51 -3.69 -8.37
CA GLU A 35 6.81 -3.65 -6.94
C GLU A 35 6.93 -2.19 -6.46
N PHE A 36 7.77 -1.40 -7.13
CA PHE A 36 7.95 0.02 -6.82
C PHE A 36 6.63 0.81 -6.91
N GLN A 37 5.82 0.55 -7.94
CA GLN A 37 4.52 1.19 -8.11
C GLN A 37 3.57 0.84 -6.95
N ILE A 38 3.54 -0.41 -6.48
CA ILE A 38 2.74 -0.83 -5.33
C ILE A 38 3.18 -0.08 -4.07
N VAL A 39 4.49 0.02 -3.81
CA VAL A 39 5.04 0.77 -2.67
C VAL A 39 4.62 2.25 -2.73
N LEU A 40 4.76 2.86 -3.90
CA LEU A 40 4.38 4.26 -4.12
C LEU A 40 2.89 4.50 -3.87
N PHE A 41 2.03 3.61 -4.37
CA PHE A 41 0.58 3.73 -4.13
C PHE A 41 0.24 3.50 -2.66
N SER A 42 0.88 2.55 -1.97
CA SER A 42 0.68 2.32 -0.54
C SER A 42 1.02 3.57 0.29
N ASN A 43 2.16 4.21 0.02
CA ASN A 43 2.55 5.45 0.70
C ASN A 43 1.57 6.60 0.44
N LYS A 44 1.11 6.74 -0.81
CA LYS A 44 0.09 7.75 -1.18
C LYS A 44 -1.24 7.48 -0.47
N ILE A 45 -1.69 6.23 -0.43
CA ILE A 45 -2.92 5.83 0.27
C ILE A 45 -2.82 6.22 1.75
N GLN A 46 -1.74 5.87 2.43
CA GLN A 46 -1.55 6.21 3.85
C GLN A 46 -1.63 7.72 4.08
N LYS A 47 -0.92 8.52 3.28
CA LYS A 47 -0.94 9.99 3.38
C LYS A 47 -2.33 10.58 3.12
N LEU A 48 -3.03 10.10 2.09
CA LEU A 48 -4.38 10.56 1.77
C LEU A 48 -5.39 10.14 2.84
N THR A 49 -5.26 8.95 3.41
CA THR A 49 -6.13 8.47 4.49
C THR A 49 -6.02 9.41 5.70
N SER A 50 -4.82 9.74 6.17
CA SER A 50 -4.64 10.69 7.27
C SER A 50 -5.15 12.10 6.95
N HIS A 51 -5.02 12.55 5.69
CA HIS A 51 -5.57 13.83 5.26
C HIS A 51 -7.11 13.84 5.31
N LEU A 52 -7.77 12.77 4.85
CA LEU A 52 -9.23 12.65 4.82
C LEU A 52 -9.86 12.47 6.21
N GLU A 53 -9.10 11.94 7.19
CA GLU A 53 -9.55 11.89 8.59
C GLU A 53 -9.82 13.29 9.15
N LEU A 54 -8.97 14.26 8.79
CA LEU A 54 -9.13 15.68 9.13
C LEU A 54 -10.13 16.39 8.21
N HIS A 55 -10.11 16.09 6.91
CA HIS A 55 -10.91 16.77 5.88
C HIS A 55 -11.97 15.85 5.26
N LYS A 56 -12.98 15.47 6.05
CA LYS A 56 -14.02 14.50 5.63
C LYS A 56 -14.88 14.94 4.45
N LYS A 57 -14.95 16.24 4.14
CA LYS A 57 -15.75 16.79 3.05
C LYS A 57 -15.00 16.87 1.70
N ASP A 58 -13.72 16.48 1.64
CA ASP A 58 -12.98 16.49 0.38
C ASP A 58 -13.26 15.24 -0.47
N TYR A 59 -14.34 15.33 -1.26
CA TYR A 59 -14.76 14.25 -2.16
C TYR A 59 -13.82 14.04 -3.36
N SER A 60 -13.07 15.07 -3.77
CA SER A 60 -12.09 14.97 -4.86
C SER A 60 -10.91 14.09 -4.45
N CYS A 61 -10.37 14.31 -3.25
CA CYS A 61 -9.34 13.48 -2.65
C CYS A 61 -9.84 12.06 -2.33
N GLN A 62 -11.09 11.91 -1.88
CA GLN A 62 -11.67 10.58 -1.69
C GLN A 62 -11.80 9.81 -3.01
N ARG A 63 -12.16 10.49 -4.11
CA ARG A 63 -12.21 9.88 -5.45
C ARG A 63 -10.83 9.46 -5.95
N SER A 64 -9.81 10.27 -5.74
CA SER A 64 -8.43 9.92 -6.11
C SER A 64 -7.90 8.75 -5.27
N LEU A 65 -8.21 8.71 -3.97
CA LEU A 65 -7.90 7.59 -3.08
C LEU A 65 -8.48 6.27 -3.59
N ARG A 66 -9.78 6.25 -3.98
CA ARG A 66 -10.41 5.06 -4.57
C ARG A 66 -9.70 4.59 -5.84
N LYS A 67 -9.27 5.53 -6.70
CA LYS A 67 -8.49 5.20 -7.91
C LYS A 67 -7.14 4.56 -7.56
N PHE A 68 -6.44 5.06 -6.54
CA PHE A 68 -5.18 4.47 -6.09
C PHE A 68 -5.35 3.06 -5.50
N LEU A 69 -6.41 2.85 -4.71
CA LEU A 69 -6.76 1.53 -4.19
C LEU A 69 -7.02 0.52 -5.32
N ALA A 70 -7.83 0.90 -6.31
CA ALA A 70 -8.13 0.04 -7.46
C ALA A 70 -6.89 -0.27 -8.31
N LYS A 71 -6.02 0.72 -8.57
CA LYS A 71 -4.75 0.50 -9.29
C LYS A 71 -3.84 -0.47 -8.55
N ARG A 72 -3.65 -0.28 -7.24
CA ARG A 72 -2.83 -1.16 -6.40
C ARG A 72 -3.36 -2.59 -6.40
N GLN A 73 -4.68 -2.77 -6.30
CA GLN A 73 -5.33 -4.08 -6.38
C GLN A 73 -5.05 -4.79 -7.71
N ARG A 74 -5.13 -4.08 -8.84
CA ARG A 74 -4.83 -4.64 -10.17
C ARG A 74 -3.36 -5.04 -10.31
N LEU A 75 -2.43 -4.24 -9.78
CA LEU A 75 -1.00 -4.56 -9.79
C LEU A 75 -0.66 -5.77 -8.92
N LEU A 76 -1.29 -5.90 -7.76
CA LEU A 76 -1.15 -7.07 -6.89
C LEU A 76 -1.69 -8.34 -7.55
N ALA A 77 -2.86 -8.26 -8.20
CA ALA A 77 -3.41 -9.38 -8.96
C ALA A 77 -2.49 -9.78 -10.13
N TYR A 78 -1.87 -8.80 -10.81
CA TYR A 78 -0.88 -9.08 -11.85
C TYR A 78 0.37 -9.79 -11.29
N LEU A 79 0.91 -9.31 -10.16
CA LEU A 79 2.07 -9.96 -9.53
C LEU A 79 1.75 -11.38 -9.05
N SER A 80 0.59 -11.60 -8.45
CA SER A 80 0.17 -12.94 -8.02
C SER A 80 0.19 -13.94 -9.17
N LYS A 81 -0.30 -13.53 -10.37
CA LYS A 81 -0.28 -14.38 -11.57
C LYS A 81 1.12 -14.60 -12.14
N LYS A 82 2.03 -13.63 -12.03
CA LYS A 82 3.36 -13.69 -12.66
C LYS A 82 4.42 -14.33 -11.76
N ASN A 83 4.42 -13.99 -10.48
CA ASN A 83 5.41 -14.46 -9.51
C ASN A 83 4.84 -14.43 -8.09
N ILE A 84 4.48 -15.60 -7.59
CA ILE A 84 3.86 -15.76 -6.28
C ILE A 84 4.83 -15.50 -5.12
N VAL A 85 6.13 -15.71 -5.33
CA VAL A 85 7.17 -15.50 -4.30
C VAL A 85 7.26 -14.01 -3.99
N ARG A 86 7.42 -13.17 -5.02
CA ARG A 86 7.46 -11.71 -4.88
C ARG A 86 6.17 -11.13 -4.33
N TYR A 87 5.02 -11.70 -4.70
CA TYR A 87 3.72 -11.32 -4.15
C TYR A 87 3.66 -11.53 -2.63
N LYS A 88 4.08 -12.71 -2.15
CA LYS A 88 4.11 -13.03 -0.71
C LYS A 88 5.09 -12.14 0.05
N GLU A 89 6.28 -11.89 -0.50
CA GLU A 89 7.26 -10.97 0.10
C GLU A 89 6.70 -9.55 0.25
N LEU A 90 6.06 -9.01 -0.80
CA LEU A 90 5.45 -7.69 -0.75
C LEU A 90 4.29 -7.60 0.25
N ILE A 91 3.42 -8.61 0.31
CA ILE A 91 2.32 -8.61 1.28
C ILE A 91 2.84 -8.63 2.71
N SER A 92 3.85 -9.45 2.98
CA SER A 92 4.50 -9.54 4.27
C SER A 92 5.12 -8.20 4.69
N GLN A 93 5.84 -7.53 3.77
CA GLN A 93 6.49 -6.25 4.05
C GLN A 93 5.49 -5.12 4.33
N PHE A 94 4.39 -5.04 3.58
CA PHE A 94 3.47 -3.91 3.64
C PHE A 94 2.20 -4.18 4.47
N ASN A 95 2.08 -5.35 5.09
CA ASN A 95 0.89 -5.78 5.86
C ASN A 95 -0.42 -5.53 5.08
N ILE A 96 -0.38 -5.76 3.77
CA ILE A 96 -1.53 -5.57 2.91
C ILE A 96 -2.49 -6.73 3.16
N ARG A 97 -3.78 -6.45 3.41
CA ARG A 97 -4.80 -7.49 3.50
C ARG A 97 -4.76 -8.35 2.24
N GLU A 98 -4.53 -9.65 2.42
CA GLU A 98 -4.44 -10.62 1.35
C GLU A 98 -5.72 -10.58 0.50
N LEU A 99 -5.54 -10.62 -0.82
CA LEU A 99 -6.66 -10.78 -1.73
C LEU A 99 -6.91 -12.28 -1.84
N GLU A 100 -7.98 -12.74 -1.20
CA GLU A 100 -8.59 -14.02 -1.53
C GLU A 100 -9.04 -13.96 -2.99
N THR A 101 -8.18 -14.39 -3.91
CA THR A 101 -8.56 -14.55 -5.32
C THR A 101 -9.25 -15.90 -5.45
N SER A 102 -10.59 -15.88 -5.49
CA SER A 102 -11.43 -17.04 -5.88
C SER A 102 -11.24 -17.40 -7.35
#